data_AF-A0A9D9EMU5-F1
#
_entry.id   AF-A0A9D9EMU5-F1
#
_cell.length_a   1.000
_cell.length_b   1.000
_cell.length_c   1.000
_cell.angle_alpha   90.00
_cell.angle_beta   90.00
_cell.angle_gamma   90.00
#
_symmetry.space_group_name_H-M   'P 1'
#
loop_
_entity.id
_entity.type
_entity.pdbx_description
1 polymer ?
#
loop_
_entity_poly.entity_id
_entity_poly.type
_entity_poly.pdbx_seq_one_letter_code
_entity_poly.pdbx_strand_id
1 'polypeptide(L)'
;MARRNAAVKKLEAELAALLPQLDEEGLAFLLEQAKVHLHNMEVDRLNREAEEYARRQAEKMPAAGKKTAGDSARREFSIRHSVSAGCYHLTFGGDSKLFTETEMLDLVRLAKARDSAVEVRRRCFAWLQEERSDVLAEWGISSFTSETLADLVRFLQKTFAIRKGSSSRR
;
A
#
# COMPACT_ATOMS: atom_id res chain seq x y z
N MET A 1 23.09 -16.17 16.72
CA MET A 1 21.69 -16.62 16.58
C MET A 1 20.86 -15.97 17.68
N ALA A 2 20.17 -14.85 17.40
CA ALA A 2 19.35 -14.16 18.41
C ALA A 2 18.21 -15.09 18.88
N ARG A 3 17.96 -15.17 20.19
CA ARG A 3 16.83 -15.92 20.74
C ARG A 3 15.53 -15.31 20.21
N ARG A 4 14.91 -15.94 19.22
CA ARG A 4 13.53 -15.60 18.83
C ARG A 4 12.61 -15.81 20.04
N ASN A 5 11.84 -14.77 20.38
CA ASN A 5 10.90 -14.76 21.49
C ASN A 5 9.86 -15.89 21.32
N ALA A 6 9.34 -16.45 22.43
CA ALA A 6 8.35 -17.52 22.43
C ALA A 6 7.10 -17.18 21.60
N ALA A 7 6.66 -15.91 21.61
CA ALA A 7 5.57 -15.43 20.77
C ALA A 7 5.87 -15.56 19.26
N VAL A 8 7.10 -15.23 18.84
CA VAL A 8 7.52 -15.35 17.43
C VAL A 8 7.55 -16.81 17.01
N LYS A 9 8.08 -17.71 17.86
CA LYS A 9 8.10 -19.15 17.56
C LYS A 9 6.69 -19.74 17.41
N LYS A 10 5.74 -19.27 18.22
CA LYS A 10 4.33 -19.69 18.12
C LYS A 10 3.73 -19.29 16.78
N LEU A 11 3.93 -18.03 16.36
CA LEU A 11 3.44 -17.53 15.08
C LEU A 11 4.11 -18.24 13.89
N GLU A 12 5.41 -18.53 13.97
CA GLU A 12 6.13 -19.31 12.96
C GLU A 12 5.55 -20.73 12.82
N ALA A 13 5.22 -21.38 13.93
CA ALA A 13 4.62 -22.71 13.94
C ALA A 13 3.20 -22.71 13.35
N GLU A 14 2.38 -21.73 13.72
CA GLU A 14 1.02 -21.57 13.15
C GLU A 14 1.05 -21.30 11.65
N LEU A 15 1.93 -20.40 11.19
CA LEU A 15 2.11 -20.13 9.77
C LEU A 15 2.56 -21.39 9.03
N ALA A 16 3.56 -22.11 9.56
CA ALA A 16 4.06 -23.35 8.96
C ALA A 16 3.00 -24.46 8.87
N ALA A 17 2.06 -24.51 9.81
CA ALA A 17 0.94 -25.47 9.76
C ALA A 17 -0.10 -25.11 8.68
N LEU A 18 -0.20 -23.84 8.29
CA LEU A 18 -1.11 -23.37 7.24
C LEU A 18 -0.51 -23.51 5.83
N LEU A 19 0.81 -23.38 5.67
CA LEU A 19 1.47 -23.44 4.36
C LEU A 19 1.09 -24.67 3.50
N PRO A 20 0.98 -25.90 4.03
CA PRO A 20 0.61 -27.08 3.22
C PRO A 20 -0.82 -27.05 2.68
N GLN A 21 -1.69 -26.19 3.21
CA GLN A 21 -3.09 -26.07 2.79
C GLN A 21 -3.26 -25.05 1.67
N LEU A 22 -2.21 -24.33 1.30
CA LEU A 22 -2.22 -23.31 0.27
C LEU A 22 -1.79 -23.91 -1.07
N ASP A 23 -2.42 -23.43 -2.13
CA ASP A 23 -2.02 -23.69 -3.50
C ASP A 23 -0.83 -22.81 -3.91
N GLU A 24 -0.34 -23.03 -5.13
CA GLU A 24 0.79 -22.28 -5.68
C GLU A 24 0.54 -20.77 -5.69
N GLU A 25 -0.69 -20.33 -6.01
CA GLU A 25 -1.07 -18.92 -6.04
C GLU A 25 -1.07 -18.30 -4.63
N GLY A 26 -1.63 -18.99 -3.64
CA GLY A 26 -1.62 -18.57 -2.24
C GLY A 26 -0.21 -18.49 -1.66
N LEU A 27 0.66 -19.46 -1.99
CA LEU A 27 2.07 -19.44 -1.59
C LEU A 27 2.84 -18.30 -2.26
N ALA A 28 2.62 -18.06 -3.54
CA ALA A 28 3.24 -16.95 -4.27
C ALA A 28 2.83 -15.60 -3.70
N PHE A 29 1.56 -15.44 -3.33
CA PHE A 29 1.06 -14.24 -2.66
C PHE A 29 1.76 -14.00 -1.32
N LEU A 30 1.83 -15.01 -0.44
CA LEU A 30 2.50 -14.87 0.86
C LEU A 30 3.99 -14.57 0.72
N LEU A 31 4.66 -15.19 -0.25
CA LEU A 31 6.06 -14.92 -0.54
C LEU A 31 6.28 -13.47 -0.97
N GLU A 32 5.40 -12.93 -1.81
CA GLU A 32 5.46 -11.53 -2.21
C GLU A 32 5.23 -10.59 -1.03
N GLN A 33 4.22 -10.87 -0.19
CA GLN A 33 3.96 -10.08 1.02
C GLN A 33 5.16 -10.10 1.99
N ALA A 34 5.81 -11.26 2.15
CA ALA A 34 7.00 -11.37 2.99
C ALA A 34 8.18 -10.55 2.44
N LYS A 35 8.41 -10.57 1.12
CA LYS A 35 9.46 -9.77 0.46
C LYS A 35 9.22 -8.27 0.63
N VAL A 36 7.98 -7.82 0.40
CA VAL A 36 7.59 -6.41 0.61
C VAL A 36 7.80 -6.01 2.05
N HIS A 37 7.41 -6.85 3.02
CA HIS A 37 7.60 -6.55 4.43
C HIS A 37 9.07 -6.43 4.81
N LEU A 38 9.92 -7.35 4.33
CA LEU A 38 11.37 -7.29 4.56
C LEU A 38 12.00 -6.04 3.96
N HIS A 39 11.59 -5.66 2.74
CA HIS A 39 12.06 -4.43 2.11
C HIS A 39 11.67 -3.20 2.92
N ASN A 40 10.42 -3.12 3.37
CA ASN A 40 9.95 -2.00 4.21
C ASN A 40 10.70 -1.93 5.55
N MET A 41 10.99 -3.07 6.19
CA MET A 41 11.80 -3.10 7.41
C MET A 41 13.22 -2.56 7.17
N GLU A 42 13.82 -2.85 6.03
CA GLU A 42 15.13 -2.32 5.66
C GLU A 42 15.08 -0.80 5.41
N VAL A 43 14.06 -0.34 4.66
CA VAL A 43 13.83 1.09 4.42
C VAL A 43 13.61 1.85 5.74
N ASP A 44 12.77 1.30 6.63
CA ASP A 44 12.55 1.88 7.97
C ASP A 44 13.83 1.94 8.80
N ARG A 45 14.69 0.92 8.70
CA ARG A 45 15.99 0.91 9.38
C ARG A 45 16.88 2.04 8.86
N LEU A 46 17.03 2.14 7.55
CA LEU A 46 17.85 3.17 6.90
C LEU A 46 17.33 4.58 7.18
N ASN A 47 16.01 4.78 7.18
CA ASN A 47 15.39 6.06 7.53
C ASN A 47 15.65 6.44 8.98
N ARG A 48 15.57 5.50 9.93
CA ARG A 48 15.91 5.78 11.34
C ARG A 48 17.37 6.17 11.51
N GLU A 49 18.29 5.48 10.83
CA GLU A 49 19.71 5.82 10.84
C GLU A 49 19.96 7.22 10.24
N ALA A 50 19.26 7.57 9.15
CA ALA A 50 19.33 8.89 8.53
C ALA A 50 18.71 10.00 9.40
N GLU A 51 17.59 9.73 10.08
CA GLU A 51 16.96 10.65 11.03
C GLU A 51 17.85 10.90 12.25
N GLU A 52 18.50 9.87 12.78
CA GLU A 52 19.46 10.03 13.88
C GLU A 52 20.66 10.87 13.45
N TYR A 53 21.14 10.70 12.22
CA TYR A 53 22.19 11.54 11.65
C TYR A 53 21.72 12.99 11.44
N ALA A 54 20.51 13.19 10.92
CA ALA A 54 19.90 14.51 10.72
C ALA A 54 19.62 15.24 12.04
N ARG A 55 19.18 14.53 13.09
CA ARG A 55 18.99 15.10 14.44
C ARG A 55 20.30 15.58 15.04
N ARG A 56 21.39 14.81 14.90
CA ARG A 56 22.74 15.23 15.36
C ARG A 56 23.28 16.45 14.62
N GLN A 57 22.85 16.67 13.37
CA GLN A 57 23.21 17.87 12.59
C GLN A 57 22.29 19.06 12.92
N ALA A 58 21.01 18.81 13.22
CA ALA A 58 20.02 19.84 13.56
C ALA A 58 20.26 20.48 14.95
N GLU A 59 20.89 19.78 15.89
CA GLU A 59 21.29 20.37 17.19
C GLU A 59 22.38 21.47 17.05
N LYS A 60 22.98 21.65 15.87
CA LYS A 60 24.01 22.69 15.62
C LYS A 60 23.49 23.95 14.92
N MET A 61 22.20 24.05 14.57
CA MET A 61 21.66 25.24 13.88
C MET A 61 20.27 25.62 14.42
N PRO A 62 19.99 26.91 14.70
CA PRO A 62 18.68 27.33 15.18
C PRO A 62 17.63 27.26 14.07
N ALA A 63 16.39 27.03 14.51
CA ALA A 63 15.26 26.56 13.71
C ALA A 63 14.88 27.45 12.52
N ALA A 64 14.77 26.82 11.34
CA ALA A 64 13.95 27.29 10.25
C ALA A 64 13.34 26.09 9.49
N GLY A 65 12.01 26.04 9.42
CA GLY A 65 11.24 25.34 8.39
C GLY A 65 11.47 23.84 8.22
N LYS A 66 10.67 23.03 8.92
CA LYS A 66 10.57 21.59 8.71
C LYS A 66 9.90 21.29 7.36
N LYS A 67 10.71 21.22 6.30
CA LYS A 67 10.40 20.56 5.03
C LYS A 67 11.37 19.40 4.88
N THR A 68 10.94 18.19 5.23
CA THR A 68 11.68 16.97 4.91
C THR A 68 11.50 16.69 3.42
N ALA A 69 12.44 17.21 2.64
CA ALA A 69 12.70 16.80 1.27
C ALA A 69 13.74 15.67 1.28
N GLY A 70 13.43 14.58 0.58
CA GLY A 70 14.40 13.59 0.11
C GLY A 70 14.15 12.18 0.61
N ASP A 71 13.52 11.33 -0.19
CA ASP A 71 14.33 10.46 -1.05
C ASP A 71 13.56 10.02 -2.30
N SER A 72 14.29 9.96 -3.41
CA SER A 72 13.81 9.68 -4.75
C SER A 72 14.17 8.25 -5.09
N ALA A 73 13.44 7.28 -4.54
CA ALA A 73 13.54 5.87 -4.89
C ALA A 73 12.12 5.30 -5.00
N ARG A 74 11.62 5.27 -6.25
CA ARG A 74 10.34 4.74 -6.74
C ARG A 74 9.17 4.75 -5.73
N ARG A 75 8.34 5.79 -5.80
CA ARG A 75 7.05 5.83 -5.08
C ARG A 75 6.18 4.66 -5.55
N GLU A 76 6.04 3.64 -4.73
CA GLU A 76 5.21 2.45 -5.03
C GLU A 76 4.03 2.37 -4.07
N PHE A 77 2.90 1.87 -4.56
CA PHE A 77 1.68 1.68 -3.78
C PHE A 77 1.75 0.40 -2.97
N SER A 78 1.27 0.44 -1.72
CA SER A 78 1.06 -0.75 -0.89
C SER A 78 -0.26 -0.65 -0.13
N ILE A 79 -0.89 -1.79 0.15
CA ILE A 79 -2.16 -1.84 0.87
C ILE A 79 -2.14 -2.86 2.00
N ARG A 80 -2.73 -2.51 3.14
CA ARG A 80 -2.96 -3.42 4.27
C ARG A 80 -4.43 -3.39 4.66
N HIS A 81 -5.05 -4.55 4.77
CA HIS A 81 -6.39 -4.67 5.34
C HIS A 81 -6.30 -4.88 6.85
N SER A 82 -7.02 -4.04 7.62
CA SER A 82 -7.15 -4.18 9.07
C SER A 82 -8.46 -4.88 9.39
N VAL A 83 -8.39 -6.20 9.65
CA VAL A 83 -9.57 -7.05 9.92
C VAL A 83 -10.32 -6.59 11.17
N SER A 84 -9.63 -6.03 12.17
CA SER A 84 -10.24 -5.55 13.40
C SER A 84 -10.95 -4.20 13.27
N ALA A 85 -10.55 -3.39 12.28
CA ALA A 85 -11.06 -2.03 12.09
C ALA A 85 -11.92 -1.86 10.84
N GLY A 86 -12.05 -2.89 9.99
CA GLY A 86 -12.85 -2.84 8.76
C GLY A 86 -12.37 -1.79 7.76
N CYS A 87 -11.06 -1.53 7.73
CA CYS A 87 -10.47 -0.47 6.92
C CYS A 87 -9.20 -0.91 6.19
N TYR A 88 -8.87 -0.18 5.14
CA TYR A 88 -7.70 -0.39 4.31
C TYR A 88 -6.73 0.77 4.48
N HIS A 89 -5.46 0.46 4.74
CA HIS A 89 -4.39 1.45 4.74
C HIS A 89 -3.69 1.38 3.40
N LEU A 90 -3.80 2.43 2.60
CA LEU A 90 -3.15 2.58 1.31
C LEU A 90 -1.99 3.57 1.45
N THR A 91 -0.78 3.14 1.16
CA THR A 91 0.45 3.94 1.33
C THR A 91 1.11 4.21 -0.02
N PHE A 92 1.56 5.45 -0.22
CA PHE A 92 2.33 5.87 -1.39
C PHE A 92 3.35 6.93 -1.00
N GLY A 93 4.62 6.73 -1.38
CA GLY A 93 5.67 7.74 -1.14
C GLY A 93 5.91 8.09 0.33
N GLY A 94 5.59 7.18 1.27
CA GLY A 94 5.67 7.41 2.71
C GLY A 94 4.37 7.92 3.35
N ASP A 95 3.41 8.38 2.55
CA ASP A 95 2.12 8.87 3.04
C ASP A 95 1.10 7.74 3.10
N SER A 96 0.48 7.53 4.27
CA SER A 96 -0.52 6.48 4.50
C SER A 96 -1.90 7.09 4.64
N LYS A 97 -2.85 6.56 3.87
CA LYS A 97 -4.26 6.97 3.89
C LYS A 97 -5.15 5.80 4.28
N LEU A 98 -6.02 6.06 5.25
CA LEU A 98 -7.05 5.11 5.65
C LEU A 98 -8.24 5.25 4.70
N PHE A 99 -8.72 4.14 4.17
CA PHE A 99 -9.93 4.02 3.37
C PHE A 99 -10.89 3.09 4.10
N THR A 100 -12.16 3.44 4.13
CA THR A 100 -13.20 2.50 4.61
C THR A 100 -13.35 1.33 3.62
N GLU A 101 -14.02 0.26 4.05
CA GLU A 101 -14.33 -0.85 3.16
C GLU A 101 -15.14 -0.41 1.93
N THR A 102 -16.16 0.43 2.13
CA THR A 102 -16.98 0.98 1.04
C THR A 102 -16.15 1.80 0.07
N GLU A 103 -15.34 2.74 0.58
CA GLU A 103 -14.48 3.60 -0.23
C GLU A 103 -13.49 2.78 -1.08
N MET A 104 -12.85 1.78 -0.45
CA MET A 104 -11.91 0.91 -1.16
C MET A 104 -12.62 0.09 -2.24
N LEU A 105 -13.80 -0.47 -1.94
CA LEU A 105 -14.58 -1.24 -2.90
C LEU A 105 -15.04 -0.39 -4.08
N ASP A 106 -15.50 0.84 -3.86
CA ASP A 106 -15.93 1.73 -4.93
C ASP A 106 -14.76 2.12 -5.83
N LEU A 107 -13.60 2.42 -5.25
CA LEU A 107 -12.40 2.73 -6.01
C LEU A 107 -11.91 1.52 -6.83
N VAL A 108 -11.96 0.31 -6.26
CA VAL A 108 -11.61 -0.94 -6.97
C VAL A 108 -12.61 -1.25 -8.09
N ARG A 109 -13.91 -1.04 -7.87
CA ARG A 109 -14.95 -1.22 -8.90
C ARG A 109 -14.69 -0.32 -10.11
N LEU A 110 -14.38 0.95 -9.87
CA LEU A 110 -14.02 1.90 -10.92
C LEU A 110 -12.74 1.45 -11.64
N ALA A 111 -11.70 1.09 -10.89
CA ALA A 111 -10.43 0.64 -11.44
C ALA A 111 -10.57 -0.60 -12.33
N LYS A 112 -11.55 -1.48 -12.06
CA LYS A 112 -11.80 -2.72 -12.81
C LYS A 112 -12.96 -2.66 -13.81
N ALA A 113 -13.52 -1.49 -14.07
CA ALA A 113 -14.55 -1.33 -15.08
C ALA A 113 -14.06 -1.78 -16.47
N ARG A 114 -14.95 -2.36 -17.28
CA ARG A 114 -14.65 -2.79 -18.66
C ARG A 114 -14.70 -1.60 -19.64
N ASP A 115 -14.00 -0.53 -19.29
CA ASP A 115 -13.87 0.69 -20.07
C ASP A 115 -12.42 0.87 -20.54
N SER A 116 -12.19 1.88 -21.39
CA SER A 116 -10.82 2.24 -21.79
C SER A 116 -10.00 2.70 -20.58
N ALA A 117 -8.68 2.50 -20.62
CA ALA A 117 -7.77 2.95 -19.55
C ALA A 117 -7.88 4.46 -19.26
N VAL A 118 -8.19 5.26 -20.29
CA VAL A 118 -8.41 6.72 -20.15
C VAL A 118 -9.68 6.99 -19.35
N GLU A 119 -10.78 6.30 -19.68
CA GLU A 119 -12.07 6.48 -19.02
C GLU A 119 -12.03 5.97 -17.56
N VAL A 120 -11.37 4.83 -17.30
CA VAL A 120 -11.13 4.32 -15.94
C VAL A 120 -10.39 5.36 -15.11
N ARG A 121 -9.27 5.91 -15.60
CA ARG A 121 -8.51 6.94 -14.88
C ARG A 121 -9.35 8.20 -14.64
N ARG A 122 -10.15 8.64 -15.62
CA ARG A 122 -11.04 9.79 -15.48
C ARG A 122 -12.05 9.60 -14.35
N ARG A 123 -12.67 8.42 -14.26
CA ARG A 123 -13.65 8.12 -13.22
C ARG A 123 -13.01 7.96 -11.85
N CYS A 124 -11.86 7.28 -11.75
CA CYS A 124 -11.10 7.21 -10.49
C CYS A 124 -10.68 8.60 -10.00
N PHE A 125 -10.22 9.47 -10.90
CA PHE A 125 -9.87 10.86 -10.55
C PHE A 125 -11.09 11.64 -10.05
N ALA A 126 -12.22 11.57 -10.77
CA ALA A 126 -13.45 12.26 -10.38
C ALA A 126 -13.97 11.78 -9.01
N TRP A 127 -13.92 10.47 -8.76
CA TRP A 127 -14.31 9.90 -7.46
C TRP A 127 -13.36 10.38 -6.35
N LEU A 128 -12.04 10.34 -6.57
CA LEU A 128 -11.08 10.86 -5.60
C LEU A 128 -11.27 12.36 -5.33
N GLN A 129 -11.67 13.13 -6.34
CA GLN A 129 -11.93 14.55 -6.17
C GLN A 129 -13.14 14.82 -5.27
N GLU A 130 -14.19 14.01 -5.39
CA GLU A 130 -15.42 14.15 -4.59
C GLU A 130 -15.22 13.61 -3.17
N GLU A 131 -14.74 12.37 -3.04
CA GLU A 131 -14.72 11.66 -1.77
C GLU A 131 -13.43 11.91 -0.97
N ARG A 132 -12.29 12.10 -1.66
CA ARG A 132 -10.94 12.00 -1.07
C ARG A 132 -9.94 12.98 -1.67
N SER A 133 -10.34 14.25 -1.79
CA SER A 133 -9.50 15.29 -2.38
C SER A 133 -8.17 15.50 -1.63
N ASP A 134 -8.11 15.11 -0.35
CA ASP A 134 -6.90 15.05 0.46
C ASP A 134 -5.83 14.14 -0.15
N VAL A 135 -6.23 13.01 -0.71
CA VAL A 135 -5.34 12.03 -1.35
C VAL A 135 -4.71 12.62 -2.62
N LEU A 136 -5.48 13.38 -3.40
CA LEU A 136 -4.99 14.02 -4.62
C LEU A 136 -3.90 15.05 -4.31
N ALA A 137 -4.12 15.86 -3.27
CA ALA A 137 -3.18 16.90 -2.84
C ALA A 137 -1.87 16.30 -2.30
N GLU A 138 -1.97 15.32 -1.41
CA GLU A 138 -0.79 14.74 -0.74
C GLU A 138 0.05 13.88 -1.70
N TRP A 139 -0.58 13.13 -2.59
CA TRP A 139 0.16 12.27 -3.53
C TRP A 139 0.56 12.96 -4.83
N GLY A 140 0.24 14.26 -4.97
CA GLY A 140 0.59 15.06 -6.14
C GLY A 140 -0.15 14.62 -7.42
N ILE A 141 -1.40 14.16 -7.28
CA ILE A 141 -2.26 13.78 -8.41
C ILE A 141 -3.06 15.01 -8.84
N SER A 142 -2.54 15.74 -9.82
CA SER A 142 -3.16 16.98 -10.31
C SER A 142 -4.19 16.77 -11.42
N SER A 143 -4.19 15.62 -12.11
CA SER A 143 -5.11 15.34 -13.21
C SER A 143 -5.32 13.83 -13.44
N PHE A 144 -6.33 13.50 -14.24
CA PHE A 144 -6.62 12.13 -14.67
C PHE A 144 -5.53 11.53 -15.60
N THR A 145 -4.61 12.35 -16.10
CA THR A 145 -3.46 11.91 -16.92
C THR A 145 -2.19 11.73 -16.09
N SER A 146 -2.25 11.94 -14.78
CA SER A 146 -1.10 11.73 -13.88
C SER A 146 -0.65 10.27 -13.92
N GLU A 147 0.66 10.05 -14.06
CA GLU A 147 1.25 8.70 -14.01
C GLU A 147 1.05 8.06 -12.64
N THR A 148 1.07 8.84 -11.55
CA THR A 148 0.75 8.36 -10.20
C THR A 148 -0.65 7.74 -10.13
N LEU A 149 -1.63 8.36 -10.80
CA LEU A 149 -2.99 7.82 -10.86
C LEU A 149 -3.04 6.56 -11.74
N ALA A 150 -2.29 6.53 -12.84
CA ALA A 150 -2.19 5.34 -13.68
C ALA A 150 -1.60 4.16 -12.89
N ASP A 151 -0.57 4.41 -12.07
CA ASP A 151 0.05 3.43 -11.19
C ASP A 151 -0.90 2.97 -10.08
N LEU A 152 -1.67 3.88 -9.47
CA LEU A 152 -2.71 3.53 -8.51
C LEU A 152 -3.75 2.58 -9.13
N VAL A 153 -4.25 2.92 -10.31
CA VAL A 153 -5.25 2.09 -11.02
C VAL A 153 -4.66 0.70 -11.33
N ARG A 154 -3.45 0.64 -11.87
CA ARG A 154 -2.75 -0.63 -12.14
C ARG A 154 -2.56 -1.46 -10.86
N PHE A 155 -2.18 -0.80 -9.77
CA PHE A 155 -2.00 -1.42 -8.47
C PHE A 155 -3.33 -2.02 -7.97
N LEU A 156 -4.42 -1.25 -7.96
CA LEU A 156 -5.74 -1.73 -7.54
C LEU A 156 -6.25 -2.88 -8.42
N GLN A 157 -5.99 -2.81 -9.73
CA GLN A 157 -6.34 -3.88 -10.67
C GLN A 157 -5.62 -5.19 -10.36
N LYS A 158 -4.33 -5.13 -10.00
CA LYS A 158 -3.50 -6.29 -9.66
C LYS A 158 -3.81 -6.85 -8.28
N THR A 159 -3.97 -5.97 -7.30
CA THR A 159 -4.06 -6.33 -5.88
C THR A 159 -5.40 -6.98 -5.51
N PHE A 160 -6.49 -6.56 -6.13
CA PHE A 160 -7.82 -7.09 -5.82
C PHE A 160 -8.30 -8.02 -6.92
N ALA A 161 -7.91 -9.31 -6.92
CA ALA A 161 -8.45 -10.27 -7.88
C ALA A 161 -9.99 -10.31 -7.79
N ILE A 162 -10.68 -10.04 -8.90
CA ILE A 162 -12.13 -10.28 -8.95
C ILE A 162 -12.26 -11.80 -8.92
N ARG A 163 -12.82 -12.32 -7.83
CA ARG A 163 -13.40 -13.66 -7.87
C ARG A 163 -14.48 -13.61 -8.94
N LYS A 164 -14.22 -14.20 -10.12
CA LYS A 164 -15.26 -14.42 -11.14
C LYS A 164 -16.37 -15.16 -10.40
N GLY A 165 -17.49 -14.48 -10.18
CA GLY A 165 -18.66 -15.10 -9.61
C GLY A 165 -18.94 -16.37 -10.40
N SER A 166 -18.85 -17.51 -9.72
CA SER A 166 -19.37 -18.78 -10.20
C SER A 166 -20.87 -18.58 -10.38
N SER A 167 -21.25 -18.14 -11.58
CA SER A 167 -22.62 -18.18 -12.06
C SER A 167 -22.94 -19.64 -12.31
N SER A 168 -23.36 -20.35 -11.25
CA SER A 168 -24.00 -21.64 -11.38
C SER A 168 -25.43 -21.40 -11.85
N ARG A 169 -25.62 -21.26 -13.16
CA ARG A 169 -26.87 -21.67 -13.79
C ARG A 169 -26.69 -23.10 -14.25
N ARG A 170 -27.31 -24.02 -13.53
CA ARG A 170 -28.14 -25.08 -14.10
C ARG A 170 -28.92 -25.76 -12.99
#